data_AF-A0AAV6ULI9-F1
#
_entry.id   AF-A0AAV6ULI9-F1
#
_cell.length_a   1.000
_cell.length_b   1.000
_cell.length_c   1.000
_cell.angle_alpha   90.00
_cell.angle_beta   90.00
_cell.angle_gamma   90.00
#
_symmetry.space_group_name_H-M   'P 1'
#
loop_
_entity.id
_entity.type
_entity.pdbx_description
1 polymer ?
#
loop_
_entity_poly.entity_id
_entity_poly.type
_entity_poly.pdbx_seq_one_letter_code
_entity_poly.pdbx_strand_id
1 'polypeptide(L)'
;MSTESSANGKPEESPPGSYASSDNDLSDLECLDFPMDVDWSSTLVLRCDPAGCPYNLSDVVHGLYDVVRRNDVFNLGPTFLNHAFTLGFKSERATEGFVKFMQSPKMAKGLKVKGKTCSISRVPTKVVDVHVRHIPLEVDTAHMVAALKPYGEVVKTELVRNKFRGWFNVYTNERKFTFLPKEGVKIADLPFGLEVKGMYASVYVAERNPKCLECYYSGHKGDTCELSGCILYKS
;
A
#
# COMPACT_ATOMS: atom_id res chain seq x y z
N MET A 1 -65.21 -0.70 50.88
CA MET A 1 -64.03 0.13 51.21
C MET A 1 -62.98 -0.25 50.19
N SER A 2 -62.88 0.54 49.11
CA SER A 2 -61.77 1.49 48.89
C SER A 2 -60.51 0.73 48.43
N THR A 3 -59.87 0.96 47.28
CA THR A 3 -59.86 2.06 46.30
C THR A 3 -59.10 1.59 45.06
N GLU A 4 -59.39 2.22 43.93
CA GLU A 4 -58.69 2.11 42.64
C GLU A 4 -57.25 2.66 42.69
N SER A 5 -56.38 2.16 41.81
CA SER A 5 -55.44 3.03 41.07
C SER A 5 -54.92 2.34 39.81
N SER A 6 -55.29 2.93 38.68
CA SER A 6 -54.66 2.73 37.37
C SER A 6 -53.28 3.38 37.35
N ALA A 7 -52.29 2.73 36.74
CA ALA A 7 -51.11 3.38 36.23
C ALA A 7 -50.79 2.85 34.83
N ASN A 8 -51.06 3.73 33.89
CA ASN A 8 -50.82 3.67 32.46
C ASN A 8 -49.30 3.86 32.21
N GLY A 9 -48.63 2.91 31.54
CA GLY A 9 -47.21 3.00 31.18
C GLY A 9 -47.01 2.59 29.73
N LYS A 10 -46.82 3.59 28.85
CA LYS A 10 -46.44 3.40 27.45
C LYS A 10 -45.05 2.73 27.34
N PRO A 11 -44.77 1.96 26.28
CA PRO A 11 -43.40 1.59 25.94
C PRO A 11 -42.65 2.83 25.43
N GLU A 12 -41.48 3.10 26.02
CA GLU A 12 -40.53 4.11 25.55
C GLU A 12 -39.99 3.74 24.16
N GLU A 13 -40.26 4.59 23.17
CA GLU A 13 -39.54 4.62 21.90
C GLU A 13 -38.07 4.96 22.15
N SER A 14 -37.18 4.05 21.76
CA SER A 14 -35.74 4.29 21.72
C SER A 14 -35.39 5.21 20.53
N PRO A 15 -34.45 6.16 20.67
CA PRO A 15 -34.11 7.10 19.60
C PRO A 15 -33.33 6.44 18.46
N PRO A 16 -33.53 6.86 17.18
CA PRO A 16 -32.73 6.39 16.06
C PRO A 16 -31.43 7.19 16.01
N GLY A 17 -30.34 6.59 16.47
CA GLY A 17 -29.07 7.29 16.53
C GLY A 17 -27.92 6.40 16.98
N SER A 18 -27.59 5.39 16.19
CA SER A 18 -26.24 4.85 16.20
C SER A 18 -25.75 4.69 14.76
N TYR A 19 -24.92 5.63 14.35
CA TYR A 19 -23.93 5.40 13.30
C TYR A 19 -22.97 4.35 13.86
N ALA A 20 -23.30 3.08 13.67
CA ALA A 20 -22.40 1.98 13.93
C ALA A 20 -21.40 1.91 12.77
N SER A 21 -20.15 1.94 13.20
CA SER A 21 -18.89 1.94 12.49
C SER A 21 -18.78 0.92 11.37
N SER A 22 -18.07 1.36 10.32
CA SER A 22 -17.53 0.59 9.20
C SER A 22 -16.44 -0.39 9.65
N ASP A 23 -16.82 -1.41 10.44
CA ASP A 23 -15.91 -2.47 10.90
C ASP A 23 -15.81 -3.66 9.92
N ASN A 24 -16.38 -3.55 8.71
CA ASN A 24 -16.37 -4.60 7.67
C ASN A 24 -15.46 -4.29 6.46
N ASP A 25 -14.62 -3.25 6.53
CA ASP A 25 -13.75 -2.90 5.39
C ASP A 25 -12.44 -3.70 5.35
N LEU A 26 -12.11 -4.44 6.42
CA LEU A 26 -10.92 -5.31 6.49
C LEU A 26 -11.21 -6.79 6.18
N SER A 27 -12.48 -7.25 6.13
CA SER A 27 -12.79 -8.68 6.05
C SER A 27 -12.54 -9.32 4.68
N ASP A 28 -12.81 -8.60 3.58
CA ASP A 28 -12.87 -9.25 2.26
C ASP A 28 -11.49 -9.31 1.59
N LEU A 29 -10.68 -8.26 1.74
CA LEU A 29 -9.31 -8.25 1.21
C LEU A 29 -8.42 -9.27 1.92
N GLU A 30 -8.62 -9.47 3.23
CA GLU A 30 -7.95 -10.53 4.00
C GLU A 30 -8.41 -11.91 3.53
N CYS A 31 -9.70 -12.09 3.27
CA CYS A 31 -10.22 -13.36 2.75
C CYS A 31 -9.64 -13.70 1.37
N LEU A 32 -9.43 -12.70 0.50
CA LEU A 32 -8.91 -12.93 -0.85
C LEU A 32 -7.46 -13.45 -0.89
N ASP A 33 -6.72 -13.32 0.21
CA ASP A 33 -5.38 -13.88 0.44
C ASP A 33 -4.45 -13.74 -0.78
N PHE A 34 -4.31 -12.51 -1.28
CA PHE A 34 -3.49 -12.24 -2.45
C PHE A 34 -2.01 -12.59 -2.17
N PRO A 35 -1.34 -13.34 -3.08
CA PRO A 35 0.08 -13.64 -2.95
C PRO A 35 0.93 -12.38 -2.79
N MET A 36 1.72 -12.32 -1.72
CA MET A 36 2.49 -11.12 -1.36
C MET A 36 3.76 -10.92 -2.22
N ASP A 37 4.14 -11.94 -2.97
CA ASP A 37 5.30 -12.02 -3.87
C ASP A 37 4.98 -11.57 -5.31
N VAL A 38 3.75 -11.12 -5.56
CA VAL A 38 3.30 -10.61 -6.86
C VAL A 38 3.10 -9.10 -6.78
N ASP A 39 3.51 -8.38 -7.82
CA ASP A 39 3.19 -6.96 -7.95
C ASP A 39 1.72 -6.76 -8.35
N TRP A 40 0.92 -6.24 -7.43
CA TRP A 40 -0.49 -5.90 -7.66
C TRP A 40 -0.72 -4.40 -7.87
N SER A 41 0.32 -3.60 -8.09
CA SER A 41 0.24 -2.15 -8.30
C SER A 41 -0.76 -1.73 -9.40
N SER A 42 -0.93 -2.60 -10.40
CA SER A 42 -1.83 -2.39 -11.53
C SER A 42 -3.18 -3.12 -11.41
N THR A 43 -3.52 -3.65 -10.21
CA THR A 43 -4.75 -4.41 -9.96
C THR A 43 -5.55 -3.78 -8.81
N LEU A 44 -6.86 -3.66 -9.02
CA LEU A 44 -7.81 -3.21 -8.03
C LEU A 44 -8.81 -4.34 -7.70
N VAL A 45 -9.35 -4.30 -6.49
CA VAL A 45 -10.50 -5.11 -6.09
C VAL A 45 -11.73 -4.22 -6.16
N LEU A 46 -12.67 -4.59 -7.02
CA LEU A 46 -14.00 -4.02 -7.08
C LEU A 46 -14.91 -4.82 -6.16
N ARG A 47 -15.34 -4.21 -5.06
CA ARG A 47 -16.33 -4.80 -4.15
C ARG A 47 -17.70 -4.24 -4.46
N CYS A 48 -18.62 -5.12 -4.82
CA CYS A 48 -20.03 -4.81 -4.93
C CYS A 48 -20.71 -4.98 -3.58
N ASP A 49 -21.75 -4.19 -3.30
CA ASP A 49 -22.55 -4.32 -2.08
C ASP A 49 -23.17 -5.74 -2.00
N PRO A 50 -22.88 -6.53 -0.96
CA PRO A 50 -23.41 -7.89 -0.81
C PRO A 50 -24.95 -7.97 -0.88
N ALA A 51 -25.68 -6.90 -0.54
CA ALA A 51 -27.14 -6.85 -0.63
C ALA A 51 -27.68 -6.94 -2.08
N GLY A 52 -26.82 -6.74 -3.08
CA GLY A 52 -27.19 -6.91 -4.50
C GLY A 52 -26.86 -8.29 -5.08
N CYS A 53 -26.32 -9.21 -4.28
CA CYS A 53 -25.97 -10.55 -4.73
C CYS A 53 -27.17 -11.36 -5.28
N PRO A 54 -26.92 -12.32 -6.19
CA PRO A 54 -25.62 -12.62 -6.81
C PRO A 54 -25.25 -11.61 -7.90
N TYR A 55 -23.94 -11.35 -8.05
CA TYR A 55 -23.40 -10.60 -9.19
C TYR A 55 -22.80 -11.57 -10.20
N ASN A 56 -23.03 -11.30 -11.48
CA ASN A 56 -22.33 -11.95 -12.58
C ASN A 56 -21.41 -10.95 -13.30
N LEU A 57 -20.54 -11.46 -14.17
CA LEU A 57 -19.61 -10.62 -14.92
C LEU A 57 -20.33 -9.58 -15.80
N SER A 58 -21.49 -9.92 -16.37
CA SER A 58 -22.26 -8.97 -17.20
C SER A 58 -22.78 -7.78 -16.40
N ASP A 59 -23.19 -7.99 -15.15
CA ASP A 59 -23.64 -6.91 -14.27
C ASP A 59 -22.51 -5.89 -14.07
N VAL A 60 -21.31 -6.39 -13.79
CA VAL A 60 -20.12 -5.57 -13.54
C VAL A 60 -19.65 -4.87 -14.80
N VAL A 61 -19.62 -5.57 -15.94
CA VAL A 61 -19.26 -4.99 -17.24
C VAL A 61 -20.20 -3.84 -17.60
N HIS A 62 -21.50 -3.99 -17.37
CA HIS A 62 -22.46 -2.90 -17.58
C HIS A 62 -22.19 -1.71 -16.65
N GLY A 63 -21.94 -1.96 -15.36
CA GLY A 63 -21.62 -0.88 -14.41
C GLY A 63 -20.34 -0.11 -14.77
N LEU A 64 -19.35 -0.79 -15.35
CA LEU A 64 -18.07 -0.19 -15.74
C LEU A 64 -18.08 0.49 -17.11
N TYR A 65 -19.09 0.24 -17.95
CA TYR A 65 -19.10 0.57 -19.38
C TYR A 65 -18.71 2.03 -19.68
N ASP A 66 -19.27 2.98 -18.93
CA ASP A 66 -19.04 4.43 -19.10
C ASP A 66 -18.02 5.01 -18.11
N VAL A 67 -17.49 4.16 -17.21
CA VAL A 67 -16.65 4.59 -16.08
C VAL A 67 -15.18 4.25 -16.33
N VAL A 68 -14.91 3.13 -17.02
CA VAL A 68 -13.54 2.66 -17.30
C VAL A 68 -13.22 2.76 -18.79
N ARG A 69 -12.01 3.23 -19.10
CA ARG A 69 -11.47 3.14 -20.46
C ARG A 69 -11.09 1.69 -20.74
N ARG A 70 -11.92 0.97 -21.50
CA ARG A 70 -11.72 -0.46 -21.82
C ARG A 70 -10.34 -0.79 -22.41
N ASN A 71 -9.76 0.12 -23.20
CA ASN A 71 -8.42 -0.08 -23.77
C ASN A 71 -7.31 -0.12 -22.71
N ASP A 72 -7.54 0.46 -21.53
CA ASP A 72 -6.60 0.48 -20.42
C ASP A 72 -6.69 -0.78 -19.54
N VAL A 73 -7.76 -1.57 -19.67
CA VAL A 73 -8.02 -2.79 -18.88
C VAL A 73 -7.37 -4.00 -19.56
N PHE A 74 -6.67 -4.85 -18.80
CA PHE A 74 -6.16 -6.15 -19.28
C PHE A 74 -6.91 -7.34 -18.68
N ASN A 75 -7.48 -7.17 -17.49
CA ASN A 75 -8.17 -8.23 -16.77
C ASN A 75 -9.42 -7.69 -16.07
N LEU A 76 -10.51 -8.42 -16.14
CA LEU A 76 -11.69 -8.26 -15.30
C LEU A 76 -12.24 -9.66 -15.01
N GLY A 77 -12.17 -10.09 -13.76
CA GLY A 77 -12.53 -11.45 -13.39
C GLY A 77 -13.19 -11.54 -12.02
N PRO A 78 -14.15 -12.48 -11.83
CA PRO A 78 -14.69 -12.75 -10.52
C PRO A 78 -13.60 -13.32 -9.59
N THR A 79 -13.73 -13.05 -8.30
CA THR A 79 -12.98 -13.77 -7.25
C THR A 79 -13.80 -14.95 -6.74
N PHE A 80 -13.30 -15.68 -5.74
CA PHE A 80 -14.12 -16.70 -5.06
C PHE A 80 -15.25 -16.08 -4.21
N LEU A 81 -15.17 -14.78 -3.88
CA LEU A 81 -16.26 -14.04 -3.25
C LEU A 81 -17.25 -13.58 -4.33
N ASN A 82 -18.52 -13.95 -4.18
CA ASN A 82 -19.60 -13.67 -5.14
C ASN A 82 -19.98 -12.19 -5.33
N HIS A 83 -19.31 -11.29 -4.60
CA HIS A 83 -19.50 -9.85 -4.62
C HIS A 83 -18.19 -9.08 -4.85
N ALA A 84 -17.09 -9.77 -5.16
CA ALA A 84 -15.80 -9.14 -5.43
C ALA A 84 -15.20 -9.59 -6.76
N PHE A 85 -14.62 -8.63 -7.48
CA PHE A 85 -14.01 -8.82 -8.80
C PHE A 85 -12.62 -8.18 -8.80
N THR A 86 -11.68 -8.80 -9.50
CA THR A 86 -10.39 -8.17 -9.81
C THR A 86 -10.53 -7.35 -11.09
N LEU A 87 -9.99 -6.14 -11.08
CA LEU A 87 -9.90 -5.25 -12.23
C LEU A 87 -8.44 -4.85 -12.44
N GLY A 88 -7.81 -5.44 -13.44
CA GLY A 88 -6.41 -5.23 -13.80
C GLY A 88 -6.26 -4.24 -14.96
N PHE A 89 -5.31 -3.31 -14.85
CA PHE A 89 -4.95 -2.32 -15.87
C PHE A 89 -3.59 -2.60 -16.50
N LYS A 90 -3.44 -2.22 -17.77
CA LYS A 90 -2.20 -2.45 -18.55
C LYS A 90 -1.00 -1.66 -18.03
N SER A 91 -1.22 -0.68 -17.15
CA SER A 91 -0.16 0.10 -16.51
C SER A 91 -0.64 0.73 -15.21
N GLU A 92 0.29 0.96 -14.28
CA GLU A 92 0.04 1.69 -13.03
C GLU A 92 -0.56 3.07 -13.29
N ARG A 93 -0.09 3.78 -14.33
CA ARG A 93 -0.61 5.09 -14.72
C ARG A 93 -2.12 5.04 -15.05
N ALA A 94 -2.58 3.97 -15.70
CA ALA A 94 -3.99 3.80 -15.99
C ALA A 94 -4.80 3.53 -14.71
N THR A 95 -4.28 2.67 -13.83
CA THR A 95 -4.86 2.41 -12.50
C THR A 95 -5.02 3.71 -11.71
N GLU A 96 -3.96 4.51 -11.61
CA GLU A 96 -3.96 5.79 -10.91
C GLU A 96 -4.94 6.80 -11.54
N GLY A 97 -5.02 6.83 -12.87
CA GLY A 97 -5.99 7.64 -13.58
C GLY A 97 -7.43 7.26 -13.23
N PHE A 98 -7.71 5.96 -13.15
CA PHE A 98 -9.03 5.45 -12.78
C PHE A 98 -9.36 5.71 -11.31
N VAL A 99 -8.43 5.48 -10.38
CA VAL A 99 -8.62 5.81 -8.95
C VAL A 99 -8.92 7.28 -8.75
N LYS A 100 -8.16 8.19 -9.40
CA LYS A 100 -8.42 9.63 -9.35
C LYS A 100 -9.79 10.01 -9.93
N PHE A 101 -10.20 9.35 -11.01
CA PHE A 101 -11.53 9.55 -11.58
C PHE A 101 -12.64 9.11 -10.61
N MET A 102 -12.47 7.96 -9.96
CA MET A 102 -13.40 7.43 -8.94
C MET A 102 -13.51 8.32 -7.71
N GLN A 103 -12.44 9.05 -7.36
CA GLN A 103 -12.41 10.03 -6.27
C GLN A 103 -12.90 11.43 -6.70
N SER A 104 -13.17 11.64 -7.98
CA SER A 104 -13.58 12.95 -8.49
C SER A 104 -15.01 13.30 -8.08
N PRO A 105 -15.39 14.61 -8.06
CA PRO A 105 -16.77 15.02 -7.76
C PRO A 105 -17.82 14.40 -8.69
N LYS A 106 -17.44 14.03 -9.92
CA LYS A 106 -18.34 13.35 -10.89
C LYS A 106 -18.76 11.96 -10.41
N MET A 107 -17.90 11.30 -9.63
CA MET A 107 -18.14 9.98 -9.06
C MET A 107 -18.49 10.04 -7.57
N ALA A 108 -18.96 11.19 -7.06
CA ALA A 108 -19.33 11.35 -5.66
C ALA A 108 -20.41 10.35 -5.17
N LYS A 109 -21.25 9.85 -6.09
CA LYS A 109 -22.26 8.80 -5.80
C LYS A 109 -21.70 7.37 -5.86
N GLY A 110 -20.40 7.23 -6.12
CA GLY A 110 -19.71 5.96 -6.32
C GLY A 110 -20.06 5.29 -7.65
N LEU A 111 -19.32 4.21 -7.95
CA LEU A 111 -19.65 3.30 -9.04
C LEU A 111 -20.90 2.52 -8.67
N LYS A 112 -21.82 2.32 -9.61
CA LYS A 112 -23.04 1.55 -9.37
C LYS A 112 -23.09 0.29 -10.22
N VAL A 113 -23.33 -0.85 -9.57
CA VAL A 113 -23.62 -2.13 -10.21
C VAL A 113 -24.95 -2.62 -9.66
N LYS A 114 -25.91 -2.97 -10.54
CA LYS A 114 -27.30 -3.29 -10.15
C LYS A 114 -27.94 -2.23 -9.25
N GLY A 115 -27.60 -0.95 -9.47
CA GLY A 115 -28.09 0.18 -8.67
C GLY A 115 -27.49 0.32 -7.27
N LYS A 116 -26.64 -0.63 -6.84
CA LYS A 116 -25.93 -0.61 -5.56
C LYS A 116 -24.56 0.03 -5.70
N THR A 117 -24.13 0.76 -4.67
CA THR A 117 -22.84 1.42 -4.66
C THR A 117 -21.73 0.40 -4.43
N CYS A 118 -20.72 0.42 -5.28
CA CYS A 118 -19.54 -0.41 -5.20
C CYS A 118 -18.35 0.41 -4.68
N SER A 119 -17.49 -0.24 -3.92
CA SER A 119 -16.20 0.32 -3.50
C SER A 119 -15.07 -0.29 -4.33
N ILE A 120 -13.97 0.46 -4.42
CA ILE A 120 -12.76 0.01 -5.09
C ILE A 120 -11.62 0.14 -4.10
N SER A 121 -10.87 -0.94 -3.93
CA SER A 121 -9.72 -1.00 -3.04
C SER A 121 -8.49 -1.45 -3.81
N ARG A 122 -7.30 -1.02 -3.39
CA ARG A 122 -6.05 -1.58 -3.90
C ARG A 122 -5.85 -2.97 -3.30
N VAL A 123 -5.28 -3.87 -4.10
CA VAL A 123 -4.69 -5.08 -3.52
C VAL A 123 -3.47 -4.65 -2.70
N PRO A 124 -3.34 -5.09 -1.43
CA PRO A 124 -2.15 -4.83 -0.65
C PRO A 124 -0.93 -5.43 -1.36
N THR A 125 -0.07 -4.58 -1.92
CA THR A 125 1.25 -5.00 -2.39
C THR A 125 2.23 -4.65 -1.30
N LYS A 126 2.91 -5.64 -0.71
CA LYS A 126 3.93 -5.38 0.32
C LYS A 126 5.27 -5.05 -0.34
N VAL A 127 5.25 -3.96 -1.10
CA VAL A 127 6.48 -3.28 -1.48
C VAL A 127 7.01 -2.55 -0.26
N VAL A 128 8.32 -2.56 -0.11
CA VAL A 128 9.01 -1.86 0.97
C VAL A 128 9.94 -0.81 0.37
N ASP A 129 10.02 0.34 1.04
CA ASP A 129 10.94 1.39 0.67
C ASP A 129 12.33 1.09 1.24
N VAL A 130 13.25 0.76 0.33
CA VAL A 130 14.67 0.48 0.63
C VAL A 130 15.51 1.68 0.21
N HIS A 131 16.26 2.24 1.16
CA HIS A 131 17.15 3.37 0.95
C HIS A 131 18.60 2.89 0.99
N VAL A 132 19.32 3.04 -0.11
CA VAL A 132 20.75 2.76 -0.20
C VAL A 132 21.51 4.07 -0.16
N ARG A 133 22.43 4.20 0.81
CA ARG A 133 23.19 5.42 1.08
C ARG A 133 24.68 5.18 0.92
N HIS A 134 25.44 6.28 0.85
CA HIS A 134 26.91 6.32 0.82
C HIS A 134 27.57 5.89 -0.49
N ILE A 135 26.79 5.75 -1.55
CA ILE A 135 27.33 5.48 -2.89
C ILE A 135 27.15 6.72 -3.77
N PRO A 136 28.25 7.28 -4.31
CA PRO A 136 28.22 8.44 -5.20
C PRO A 136 27.28 8.25 -6.39
N LEU A 137 26.78 9.35 -6.95
CA LEU A 137 25.82 9.33 -8.05
C LEU A 137 26.44 8.81 -9.37
N GLU A 138 27.75 8.89 -9.50
CA GLU A 138 28.56 8.40 -10.62
C GLU A 138 28.56 6.87 -10.73
N VAL A 139 28.32 6.16 -9.62
CA VAL A 139 28.15 4.70 -9.65
C VAL A 139 26.74 4.39 -10.13
N ASP A 140 26.63 3.66 -11.24
CA ASP A 140 25.33 3.33 -11.83
C ASP A 140 24.41 2.61 -10.83
N THR A 141 23.18 3.09 -10.75
CA THR A 141 22.06 2.45 -10.06
C THR A 141 21.94 0.97 -10.40
N ALA A 142 22.26 0.55 -11.63
CA ALA A 142 22.23 -0.85 -12.06
C ALA A 142 23.06 -1.77 -11.15
N HIS A 143 24.18 -1.28 -10.59
CA HIS A 143 25.00 -2.07 -9.66
C HIS A 143 24.32 -2.29 -8.31
N MET A 144 23.52 -1.33 -7.84
CA MET A 144 22.73 -1.50 -6.62
C MET A 144 21.56 -2.44 -6.84
N VAL A 145 20.89 -2.34 -7.99
CA VAL A 145 19.80 -3.26 -8.36
C VAL A 145 20.34 -4.69 -8.43
N ALA A 146 21.52 -4.89 -9.01
CA ALA A 146 22.19 -6.19 -9.04
C ALA A 146 22.51 -6.72 -7.63
N ALA A 147 22.94 -5.85 -6.70
CA ALA A 147 23.22 -6.22 -5.31
C ALA A 147 21.95 -6.55 -4.50
N LEU A 148 20.80 -5.96 -4.86
CA LEU A 148 19.50 -6.22 -4.20
C LEU A 148 18.77 -7.44 -4.78
N LYS A 149 19.10 -7.85 -6.00
CA LYS A 149 18.47 -8.98 -6.71
C LYS A 149 18.35 -10.30 -5.90
N PRO A 150 19.31 -10.68 -5.04
CA PRO A 150 19.17 -11.90 -4.23
C PRO A 150 17.97 -11.88 -3.28
N TYR A 151 17.49 -10.69 -2.91
CA TYR A 151 16.45 -10.51 -1.90
C TYR A 151 15.05 -10.26 -2.49
N GLY A 152 14.96 -10.01 -3.81
CA GLY A 152 13.72 -9.54 -4.44
C GLY A 152 13.96 -8.68 -5.68
N GLU A 153 12.91 -7.98 -6.09
CA GLU A 153 12.86 -7.19 -7.31
C GLU A 153 12.72 -5.69 -7.00
N VAL A 154 13.45 -4.86 -7.75
CA VAL A 154 13.31 -3.40 -7.70
C VAL A 154 12.24 -2.99 -8.70
N VAL A 155 11.11 -2.50 -8.19
CA VAL A 155 9.97 -2.01 -9.00
C VAL A 155 10.25 -0.60 -9.51
N LYS A 156 10.82 0.25 -8.65
CA LYS A 156 11.06 1.66 -8.95
C LYS A 156 12.35 2.15 -8.30
N THR A 157 13.06 3.06 -8.96
CA THR A 157 14.18 3.79 -8.37
C THR A 157 13.96 5.29 -8.42
N GLU A 158 14.33 5.98 -7.34
CA GLU A 158 14.26 7.43 -7.21
C GLU A 158 15.56 7.99 -6.62
N LEU A 159 16.02 9.12 -7.15
CA LEU A 159 17.09 9.90 -6.54
C LEU A 159 16.53 10.77 -5.43
N VAL A 160 17.18 10.77 -4.27
CA VAL A 160 16.73 11.56 -3.12
C VAL A 160 17.30 12.97 -3.20
N ARG A 161 16.42 13.98 -3.11
CA ARG A 161 16.82 15.39 -3.07
C ARG A 161 17.21 15.81 -1.65
N ASN A 162 18.14 16.76 -1.58
CA ASN A 162 18.58 17.33 -0.33
C ASN A 162 17.41 18.10 0.34
N LYS A 163 17.31 17.98 1.67
CA LYS A 163 16.28 18.63 2.49
C LYS A 163 16.76 19.93 3.15
N PHE A 164 18.04 20.28 3.04
CA PHE A 164 18.59 21.52 3.57
C PHE A 164 18.06 22.72 2.79
N ARG A 165 17.64 23.75 3.54
CA ARG A 165 17.09 24.99 2.97
C ARG A 165 18.10 25.59 1.98
N GLY A 166 17.62 25.88 0.77
CA GLY A 166 18.44 26.41 -0.33
C GLY A 166 19.12 25.36 -1.21
N TRP A 167 19.02 24.07 -0.86
CA TRP A 167 19.67 22.96 -1.59
C TRP A 167 18.70 21.95 -2.21
N PHE A 168 17.40 22.24 -2.23
CA PHE A 168 16.35 21.31 -2.69
C PHE A 168 16.52 20.83 -4.14
N ASN A 169 17.24 21.58 -4.98
CA ASN A 169 17.53 21.21 -6.37
C ASN A 169 18.69 20.19 -6.50
N VAL A 170 19.43 19.92 -5.41
CA VAL A 170 20.60 19.04 -5.40
C VAL A 170 20.23 17.64 -4.89
N TYR A 171 20.77 16.60 -5.51
CA TYR A 171 20.61 15.21 -5.08
C TYR A 171 21.62 14.82 -4.02
N THR A 172 21.26 13.89 -3.15
CA THR A 172 22.16 13.28 -2.17
C THR A 172 22.77 11.99 -2.73
N ASN A 173 23.73 11.40 -2.02
CA ASN A 173 24.25 10.05 -2.30
C ASN A 173 23.30 8.93 -1.83
N GLU A 174 22.00 9.21 -1.79
CA GLU A 174 20.94 8.27 -1.40
C GLU A 174 20.04 7.98 -2.60
N ARG A 175 19.77 6.70 -2.80
CA ARG A 175 18.79 6.21 -3.77
C ARG A 175 17.70 5.46 -3.02
N LYS A 176 16.46 5.77 -3.35
CA LYS A 176 15.29 5.10 -2.82
C LYS A 176 14.81 4.07 -3.85
N PHE A 177 14.57 2.86 -3.39
CA PHE A 177 14.08 1.75 -4.18
C PHE A 177 12.74 1.31 -3.62
N THR A 178 11.72 1.28 -4.46
CA THR A 178 10.49 0.54 -4.16
C THR A 178 10.78 -0.92 -4.49
N PHE A 179 10.79 -1.75 -3.45
CA PHE A 179 11.32 -3.10 -3.51
C PHE A 179 10.25 -4.13 -3.19
N LEU A 180 10.11 -5.14 -4.04
CA LEU A 180 9.25 -6.29 -3.81
C LEU A 180 10.12 -7.46 -3.29
N PRO A 181 10.01 -7.85 -2.01
CA PRO A 181 10.76 -8.98 -1.49
C PRO A 181 10.40 -10.28 -2.22
N LYS A 182 11.39 -11.16 -2.42
CA LYS A 182 11.16 -12.50 -2.95
C LYS A 182 10.38 -13.35 -1.93
N GLU A 183 9.68 -14.38 -2.41
CA GLU A 183 9.05 -15.39 -1.55
C GLU A 183 9.99 -15.88 -0.44
N GLY A 184 9.49 -15.88 0.79
CA GLY A 184 10.24 -16.30 1.98
C GLY A 184 11.19 -15.25 2.58
N VAL A 185 11.46 -14.14 1.88
CA VAL A 185 12.32 -13.05 2.39
C VAL A 185 11.47 -12.11 3.25
N LYS A 186 11.79 -12.04 4.54
CA LYS A 186 11.19 -11.07 5.46
C LYS A 186 11.97 -9.75 5.40
N ILE A 187 11.35 -8.67 5.84
CA ILE A 187 11.99 -7.35 5.98
C ILE A 187 13.26 -7.43 6.85
N ALA A 188 13.25 -8.28 7.87
CA ALA A 188 14.39 -8.52 8.74
C ALA A 188 15.60 -9.13 8.01
N ASP A 189 15.34 -9.90 6.93
CA ASP A 189 16.36 -10.63 6.15
C ASP A 189 17.05 -9.75 5.11
N LEU A 190 16.53 -8.54 4.86
CA LEU A 190 17.18 -7.57 3.98
C LEU A 190 18.58 -7.21 4.54
N PRO A 191 19.55 -6.86 3.70
CA PRO A 191 20.87 -6.48 4.18
C PRO A 191 20.80 -5.15 4.95
N PHE A 192 21.65 -4.96 5.97
CA PHE A 192 21.88 -3.65 6.58
C PHE A 192 22.98 -2.86 5.86
N GLY A 193 23.80 -3.54 5.07
CA GLY A 193 24.75 -2.93 4.16
C GLY A 193 25.05 -3.85 2.98
N LEU A 194 25.50 -3.26 1.88
CA LEU A 194 25.75 -3.91 0.60
C LEU A 194 27.12 -3.49 0.07
N GLU A 195 27.81 -4.39 -0.61
CA GLU A 195 28.96 -4.02 -1.40
C GLU A 195 28.54 -3.71 -2.83
N VAL A 196 28.90 -2.53 -3.31
CA VAL A 196 28.61 -2.06 -4.67
C VAL A 196 29.92 -1.58 -5.28
N LYS A 197 30.47 -2.36 -6.22
CA LYS A 197 31.74 -2.02 -6.90
C LYS A 197 32.91 -1.76 -5.94
N GLY A 198 33.05 -2.55 -4.88
CA GLY A 198 34.10 -2.39 -3.86
C GLY A 198 33.84 -1.26 -2.87
N MET A 199 32.70 -0.55 -2.98
CA MET A 199 32.26 0.45 -2.01
C MET A 199 31.20 -0.14 -1.10
N TYR A 200 31.22 0.28 0.16
CA TYR A 200 30.21 -0.15 1.13
C TYR A 200 29.05 0.84 1.18
N ALA A 201 27.84 0.34 1.00
CA ALA A 201 26.59 1.09 1.08
C ALA A 201 25.84 0.71 2.35
N SER A 202 25.25 1.68 3.05
CA SER A 202 24.30 1.38 4.12
C SER A 202 22.88 1.24 3.57
N VAL A 203 22.13 0.27 4.08
CA VAL A 203 20.76 -0.04 3.66
C VAL A 203 19.80 0.23 4.80
N TYR A 204 18.87 1.16 4.58
CA TYR A 204 17.79 1.50 5.49
C TYR A 204 16.45 1.06 4.90
N VAL A 205 15.58 0.49 5.72
CA VAL A 205 14.23 0.07 5.32
C VAL A 205 13.27 0.71 6.31
N ALA A 206 12.27 1.46 5.83
CA ALA A 206 11.42 2.28 6.70
C ALA A 206 10.74 1.48 7.82
N GLU A 207 10.32 0.25 7.51
CA GLU A 207 9.61 -0.67 8.41
C GLU A 207 10.56 -1.49 9.31
N ARG A 208 11.86 -1.23 9.27
CA ARG A 208 12.86 -1.96 10.06
C ARG A 208 13.63 -1.02 10.98
N ASN A 209 13.78 -1.43 12.23
CA ASN A 209 14.66 -0.73 13.16
C ASN A 209 16.06 -0.59 12.55
N PRO A 210 16.67 0.61 12.59
CA PRO A 210 18.01 0.80 12.09
C PRO A 210 18.99 -0.05 12.91
N LYS A 211 20.04 -0.53 12.25
CA LYS A 211 21.19 -1.17 12.90
C LYS A 211 22.38 -0.27 12.72
N CYS A 212 23.08 0.01 13.81
CA CYS A 212 24.36 0.68 13.73
C CYS A 212 25.38 -0.28 13.13
N LEU A 213 26.04 0.12 12.04
CA LEU A 213 26.99 -0.74 11.32
C LEU A 213 28.36 -0.82 12.02
N GLU A 214 28.58 0.01 13.06
CA GLU A 214 29.80 0.01 13.88
C GLU A 214 29.66 -0.90 15.11
N CYS A 215 28.63 -0.65 15.94
CA CYS A 215 28.42 -1.41 17.17
C CYS A 215 27.52 -2.65 16.98
N TYR A 216 26.91 -2.80 15.80
CA TYR A 216 26.00 -3.89 15.44
C TYR A 216 24.73 -4.03 16.31
N TYR A 217 24.43 -3.04 17.17
CA TYR A 217 23.19 -2.98 17.93
C TYR A 217 22.05 -2.35 17.10
N SER A 218 20.84 -2.85 17.33
CA SER A 218 19.59 -2.36 16.72
C SER A 218 18.99 -1.20 17.53
N GLY A 219 18.27 -0.31 16.85
CA GLY A 219 17.49 0.77 17.48
C GLY A 219 18.07 2.17 17.30
N HIS A 220 19.28 2.30 16.74
CA HIS A 220 19.90 3.59 16.48
C HIS A 220 20.73 3.57 15.19
N LYS A 221 21.01 4.76 14.67
CA LYS A 221 21.92 4.99 13.53
C LYS A 221 23.29 5.43 14.08
N GLY A 222 24.35 5.31 13.29
CA GLY A 222 25.71 5.68 13.73
C GLY A 222 25.82 7.11 14.29
N ASP A 223 25.01 8.05 13.76
CA ASP A 223 24.92 9.44 14.22
C ASP A 223 24.40 9.63 15.65
N THR A 224 23.75 8.60 16.18
CA THR A 224 23.12 8.57 17.51
C THR A 224 23.74 7.50 18.40
N CYS A 225 24.87 6.93 18.00
CA CYS A 225 25.56 5.89 18.75
C CYS A 225 26.40 6.50 19.89
N GLU A 226 26.19 6.01 21.11
CA GLU A 226 26.95 6.46 22.30
C GLU A 226 28.33 5.78 22.44
N LEU A 227 28.64 4.77 21.62
CA LEU A 227 29.90 4.05 21.67
C LEU A 227 31.07 4.93 21.17
N SER A 228 32.07 5.14 22.04
CA SER A 228 33.30 5.86 21.69
C SER A 228 34.03 5.15 20.53
N GLY A 229 34.08 5.79 19.36
CA GLY A 229 34.64 5.21 18.13
C GLY A 229 33.65 5.03 16.99
N CYS A 230 32.36 5.36 17.17
CA CYS A 230 31.42 5.43 16.05
C CYS A 230 31.71 6.69 15.20
N ILE A 231 32.41 6.53 14.08
CA ILE A 231 33.01 7.64 13.32
C ILE A 231 32.07 8.20 12.23
N LEU A 232 30.93 7.55 11.98
CA LEU A 232 29.93 8.06 11.06
C LEU A 232 28.92 8.90 11.83
N TYR A 233 29.15 10.22 11.79
CA TYR A 233 28.22 11.33 12.11
C TYR A 233 28.12 11.79 13.57
N LYS A 234 29.15 12.46 14.10
CA LYS A 234 28.87 13.68 14.88
C LYS A 234 28.71 14.82 13.88
N SER A 235 27.48 15.11 13.50
CA SER A 235 27.12 16.40 12.87
C SER A 235 26.95 17.46 13.94
#